data_AF-A0AAD1GIK8-F1
#
_entry.id   AF-A0AAD1GIK8-F1
#
_cell.length_a   1.000
_cell.length_b   1.000
_cell.length_c   1.000
_cell.angle_alpha   90.00
_cell.angle_beta   90.00
_cell.angle_gamma   90.00
#
_symmetry.space_group_name_H-M   'P 1'
#
loop_
_entity.id
_entity.type
_entity.pdbx_description
1 polymer ?
#
loop_
_entity_poly.entity_id
_entity_poly.type
_entity_poly.pdbx_seq_one_letter_code
_entity_poly.pdbx_strand_id
1 'polypeptide(L)'
;MFDLKVKDEASSWYIIEMQKRNESDYLKRVQYYSAHSYVQQLTQGIKHKDLLLVIVISLIKTKMFDDEVPCISLHKMLETKTNKQYLFDFSYVFIELKNFDKDKIETTIDEWLHLFKCAET
;
A
#
# COMPACT_ATOMS: atom_id res chain seq x y z
N MET A 1 8.31 12.17 -1.68
CA MET A 1 9.48 11.27 -1.81
C MET A 1 9.00 9.96 -1.22
N PHE A 2 8.98 8.91 -2.05
CA PHE A 2 8.67 7.55 -1.65
C PHE A 2 9.94 6.71 -1.68
N ASP A 3 9.99 5.63 -0.90
CA ASP A 3 11.22 4.85 -0.73
C ASP A 3 11.55 4.10 -2.02
N LEU A 4 10.57 3.40 -2.60
CA LEU A 4 10.74 2.66 -3.84
C LEU A 4 9.53 2.80 -4.76
N LYS A 5 9.79 2.88 -6.06
CA LYS A 5 8.80 2.71 -7.12
C LYS A 5 9.28 1.66 -8.10
N VAL A 6 8.51 0.59 -8.21
CA VAL A 6 8.87 -0.58 -9.03
C VAL A 6 7.73 -0.93 -9.97
N LYS A 7 8.07 -1.64 -11.04
CA LYS A 7 7.13 -2.08 -12.07
C LYS A 7 7.23 -3.60 -12.16
N ASP A 8 6.10 -4.30 -12.13
CA ASP A 8 6.10 -5.75 -12.31
C ASP A 8 6.14 -6.17 -13.79
N GLU A 9 6.20 -7.47 -14.05
CA GLU A 9 6.20 -8.04 -15.41
C GLU A 9 4.89 -7.74 -16.16
N ALA A 10 3.78 -7.57 -15.45
CA ALA A 10 2.48 -7.16 -15.98
C ALA A 10 2.37 -5.63 -16.17
N SER A 11 3.47 -4.90 -15.97
CA SER A 11 3.59 -3.45 -16.05
C SER A 11 2.86 -2.63 -14.98
N SER A 12 2.28 -3.26 -13.96
CA SER A 12 1.65 -2.56 -12.84
C SER A 12 2.68 -1.80 -12.01
N TRP A 13 2.32 -0.61 -11.56
CA TRP A 13 3.20 0.20 -10.72
C TRP A 13 2.97 -0.09 -9.25
N TYR A 14 4.05 -0.27 -8.50
CA TYR A 14 4.04 -0.40 -7.05
C TYR A 14 4.83 0.76 -6.45
N ILE A 15 4.24 1.40 -5.45
CA ILE A 15 4.90 2.37 -4.59
C ILE A 15 5.07 1.69 -3.23
N ILE A 16 6.30 1.52 -2.77
CA ILE A 16 6.60 0.88 -1.49
C ILE A 16 7.12 1.96 -0.55
N GLU A 17 6.48 2.02 0.62
CA GLU A 17 6.71 3.07 1.60
C GLU A 17 6.90 2.50 3.00
N MET A 18 8.01 2.85 3.66
CA MET A 18 8.28 2.46 5.05
C MET A 18 8.11 3.65 5.98
N GLN A 19 7.10 3.57 6.85
CA GLN A 19 6.77 4.64 7.78
C GLN A 19 7.04 4.23 9.23
N LYS A 20 8.02 4.90 9.85
CA LYS A 20 8.40 4.66 11.26
C LYS A 20 7.55 5.46 12.26
N ARG A 21 6.98 6.61 11.85
CA ARG A 21 6.24 7.53 12.74
C ARG A 21 4.77 7.59 12.36
N ASN A 22 3.91 7.69 13.37
CA ASN A 22 2.51 7.98 13.14
C ASN A 22 2.34 9.47 12.82
N GLU A 23 2.17 9.79 11.54
CA GLU A 23 1.97 11.14 11.03
C GLU A 23 0.51 11.31 10.63
N SER A 24 -0.14 12.38 11.12
CA SER A 24 -1.57 12.62 10.89
C SER A 24 -1.93 12.87 9.43
N ASP A 25 -0.95 13.23 8.59
CA ASP A 25 -1.11 13.44 7.16
C ASP A 25 -0.63 12.26 6.30
N TYR A 26 -0.17 11.16 6.90
CA TYR A 26 0.39 10.02 6.15
C TYR A 26 -0.60 9.43 5.15
N LEU A 27 -1.88 9.25 5.52
CA LEU A 27 -2.90 8.77 4.59
C LEU A 27 -3.11 9.72 3.39
N LYS A 28 -2.94 11.03 3.59
CA LYS A 28 -3.01 12.01 2.50
C LYS A 28 -1.77 11.91 1.61
N ARG A 29 -0.59 11.69 2.19
CA ARG A 29 0.67 11.50 1.46
C ARG A 29 0.63 10.28 0.54
N VAL A 30 0.18 9.13 1.03
CA VAL A 30 0.08 7.91 0.19
C VAL A 30 -0.91 8.09 -0.96
N GLN A 31 -2.03 8.78 -0.73
CA GLN A 31 -2.99 9.14 -1.79
C GLN A 31 -2.40 10.15 -2.79
N TYR A 32 -1.62 11.12 -2.32
CA TYR A 32 -0.93 12.06 -3.18
C TYR A 32 0.10 11.36 -4.07
N TYR A 33 0.89 10.43 -3.53
CA TYR A 33 1.89 9.68 -4.29
C TYR A 33 1.27 8.71 -5.30
N SER A 34 0.18 8.05 -4.94
CA SER A 34 -0.54 7.16 -5.85
C SER A 34 -1.09 7.96 -7.05
N ALA A 35 -1.82 9.05 -6.79
CA ALA A 35 -2.36 9.93 -7.82
C ALA A 35 -1.26 10.54 -8.70
N HIS A 36 -0.18 11.03 -8.09
CA HIS A 36 0.94 11.59 -8.84
C HIS A 36 1.58 10.55 -9.76
N SER A 37 1.79 9.32 -9.28
CA SER A 37 2.34 8.23 -10.10
C SER A 37 1.41 7.81 -11.22
N TYR A 38 0.09 7.85 -11.02
CA TYR A 38 -0.90 7.55 -12.05
C TYR A 38 -0.89 8.61 -13.16
N VAL A 39 -0.89 9.91 -12.79
CA VAL A 39 -0.80 11.02 -13.75
C VAL A 39 0.49 10.97 -14.57
N GLN A 40 1.62 10.62 -13.95
CA GLN A 40 2.91 10.52 -14.64
C GLN A 40 2.95 9.47 -15.76
N GLN A 41 2.01 8.51 -15.79
CA GLN A 41 1.94 7.52 -16.86
C GLN A 41 1.46 8.14 -18.18
N LEU A 42 0.66 9.20 -18.11
CA LEU A 42 0.04 9.83 -19.27
C LEU A 42 1.06 10.72 -20.00
N THR A 43 1.87 10.08 -20.85
CA THR A 43 2.85 10.73 -21.73
C THR A 43 2.33 10.80 -23.18
N GLN A 44 3.04 11.51 -24.06
CA GLN A 44 2.62 11.67 -25.45
C GLN A 44 2.39 10.31 -26.12
N GLY A 45 1.18 10.09 -26.64
CA GLY A 45 0.79 8.85 -27.32
C GLY A 45 0.09 7.81 -26.44
N ILE A 46 0.13 7.95 -25.11
CA ILE A 46 -0.63 7.09 -24.17
C ILE A 46 -2.07 7.58 -24.07
N LYS A 47 -3.04 6.65 -24.08
CA LYS A 47 -4.47 6.96 -23.87
C LYS A 47 -4.88 6.58 -22.44
N HIS A 48 -5.95 7.20 -21.94
CA HIS A 48 -6.50 6.89 -20.60
C HIS A 48 -6.81 5.40 -20.39
N LYS A 49 -7.28 4.71 -21.43
CA LYS A 49 -7.56 3.25 -21.37
C LYS A 49 -6.31 2.37 -21.20
N ASP A 50 -5.12 2.94 -21.43
CA ASP A 50 -3.83 2.25 -21.34
C ASP A 50 -3.12 2.58 -20.01
N LEU A 51 -3.76 3.36 -19.12
CA LEU A 51 -3.25 3.63 -17.78
C LEU A 51 -3.30 2.36 -16.93
N LEU A 52 -2.25 2.16 -16.14
CA LEU A 52 -2.03 0.97 -15.34
C LEU A 52 -2.32 1.26 -13.86
N LEU A 53 -2.80 0.23 -13.18
CA LEU A 53 -3.02 0.22 -11.73
C LEU A 53 -1.78 0.68 -10.97
N VAL A 54 -2.00 1.52 -9.96
CA VAL A 54 -1.01 1.89 -8.96
C VAL A 54 -1.37 1.23 -7.62
N ILE A 55 -0.47 0.38 -7.13
CA ILE A 55 -0.59 -0.28 -5.83
C ILE A 55 0.39 0.38 -4.87
N VAL A 56 -0.12 0.90 -3.75
CA VAL A 56 0.74 1.36 -2.66
C VAL A 56 0.85 0.25 -1.63
N ILE A 57 2.07 -0.12 -1.25
CA ILE A 57 2.35 -1.02 -0.14
C ILE A 57 3.05 -0.22 0.94
N SER A 58 2.39 -0.08 2.09
CA SER A 58 2.85 0.72 3.22
C SER A 58 3.20 -0.17 4.40
N LEU A 59 4.46 -0.17 4.82
CA LEU A 59 4.91 -0.83 6.05
C LEU A 59 4.91 0.18 7.19
N ILE A 60 4.09 -0.08 8.20
CA ILE A 60 3.87 0.84 9.33
C ILE A 60 4.29 0.14 10.62
N LYS A 61 5.21 0.77 11.38
CA LYS A 61 5.63 0.24 12.70
C LYS A 61 4.61 0.50 13.81
N THR A 62 3.80 1.53 13.66
CA THR A 62 2.75 1.92 14.62
C THR A 62 1.39 1.36 14.23
N LYS A 63 0.40 1.58 15.09
CA LYS A 63 -1.02 1.36 14.77
C LYS A 63 -1.64 2.64 14.21
N MET A 64 -2.38 2.50 13.14
CA MET A 64 -3.02 3.53 12.32
C MET A 64 -4.52 3.26 12.17
N PHE A 65 -4.94 2.00 12.03
CA PHE A 65 -6.35 1.62 11.91
C PHE A 65 -6.89 0.98 13.20
N ASP A 66 -8.20 0.69 13.22
CA ASP A 66 -8.89 0.07 14.35
C ASP A 66 -8.42 -1.38 14.60
N ASP A 67 -8.71 -1.94 15.79
CA ASP A 67 -8.23 -3.28 16.19
C ASP A 67 -8.76 -4.42 15.31
N GLU A 68 -9.89 -4.23 14.63
CA GLU A 68 -10.45 -5.27 13.74
C GLU A 68 -9.69 -5.37 12.42
N VAL A 69 -8.82 -4.40 12.09
CA VAL A 69 -8.06 -4.39 10.86
C VAL A 69 -6.86 -5.35 10.99
N PRO A 70 -6.76 -6.36 10.10
CA PRO A 70 -5.69 -7.34 10.16
C PRO A 70 -4.33 -6.69 9.85
N CYS A 71 -3.25 -7.35 10.29
CA CYS A 71 -1.87 -6.89 10.08
C CYS A 71 -1.59 -6.51 8.61
N ILE A 72 -2.02 -7.34 7.66
CA ILE A 72 -2.01 -7.00 6.23
C ILE A 72 -3.45 -6.71 5.82
N SER A 73 -3.71 -5.46 5.42
CA SER A 73 -5.05 -5.01 5.03
C SER A 73 -5.04 -4.38 3.63
N LEU A 74 -6.05 -4.72 2.82
CA LEU A 74 -6.25 -4.19 1.47
C LEU A 74 -7.42 -3.20 1.47
N HIS A 75 -7.14 -1.96 1.06
CA HIS A 75 -8.09 -0.85 1.06
C HIS A 75 -8.39 -0.44 -0.39
N LYS A 76 -9.69 -0.39 -0.71
CA LYS A 76 -10.23 -0.18 -2.06
C LYS A 76 -11.30 0.92 -2.04
N MET A 77 -11.59 1.50 -3.21
CA MET A 77 -12.67 2.48 -3.36
C MET A 77 -14.00 1.77 -3.66
N LEU A 78 -14.96 1.88 -2.74
CA LEU A 78 -16.26 1.21 -2.83
C LEU A 78 -17.38 2.23 -3.05
N GLU A 79 -18.38 1.86 -3.85
CA GLU A 79 -19.63 2.61 -3.96
C GLU A 79 -20.44 2.46 -2.67
N THR A 80 -20.99 3.57 -2.16
CA THR A 80 -21.46 3.66 -0.78
C THR A 80 -22.76 2.91 -0.49
N LYS A 81 -23.60 2.66 -1.50
CA LYS A 81 -24.86 1.93 -1.31
C LYS A 81 -24.71 0.42 -1.43
N THR A 82 -23.86 -0.03 -2.36
CA THR A 82 -23.74 -1.44 -2.75
C THR A 82 -22.47 -2.11 -2.26
N ASN A 83 -21.51 -1.34 -1.75
CA ASN A 83 -20.15 -1.77 -1.43
C ASN A 83 -19.42 -2.44 -2.63
N LYS A 84 -19.89 -2.18 -3.86
CA LYS A 84 -19.23 -2.68 -5.07
C LYS A 84 -18.08 -1.75 -5.46
N GLN A 85 -17.00 -2.32 -5.95
CA GLN A 85 -15.88 -1.58 -6.53
C GLN A 85 -16.13 -1.33 -8.02
N TYR A 86 -15.93 -0.09 -8.46
CA TYR A 86 -15.94 0.30 -9.89
C TYR A 86 -14.68 1.04 -10.31
N LEU A 87 -13.95 1.63 -9.34
CA LEU A 87 -12.69 2.30 -9.55
C LEU A 87 -11.57 1.35 -9.12
N PHE A 88 -10.83 0.83 -10.09
CA PHE A 88 -9.86 -0.25 -9.86
C PHE A 88 -8.41 0.22 -9.85
N ASP A 89 -8.12 1.41 -10.38
CA ASP A 89 -6.75 1.85 -10.69
C ASP A 89 -5.91 2.28 -9.48
N PHE A 90 -6.50 2.26 -8.30
CA PHE A 90 -5.81 2.48 -7.04
C PHE A 90 -6.14 1.35 -6.06
N SER A 91 -5.11 0.81 -5.43
CA SER A 91 -5.23 -0.10 -4.30
C SER A 91 -4.16 0.21 -3.28
N TYR A 92 -4.50 0.11 -2.00
CA TYR A 92 -3.58 0.38 -0.90
C TYR A 92 -3.49 -0.84 -0.01
N VAL A 93 -2.28 -1.37 0.16
CA VAL A 93 -1.97 -2.43 1.10
C VAL A 93 -1.24 -1.79 2.28
N PHE A 94 -1.79 -1.93 3.47
CA PHE A 94 -1.14 -1.50 4.70
C PHE A 94 -0.71 -2.72 5.50
N ILE A 95 0.54 -2.70 5.94
CA ILE A 95 1.19 -3.73 6.73
C ILE A 95 1.53 -3.12 8.09
N GLU A 96 0.65 -3.30 9.07
CA GLU A 96 0.81 -2.79 10.43
C GLU A 96 1.57 -3.81 11.29
N LEU A 97 2.88 -3.64 11.39
CA LEU A 97 3.78 -4.58 12.07
C LEU A 97 3.45 -4.74 13.56
N LYS A 98 2.80 -3.75 14.19
CA LYS A 98 2.34 -3.85 15.58
C LYS A 98 1.30 -4.96 15.75
N ASN A 99 0.46 -5.19 14.74
CA ASN A 99 -0.62 -6.18 14.76
C ASN A 99 -0.14 -7.60 14.40
N PHE A 100 1.13 -7.77 13.99
CA PHE A 100 1.72 -9.07 13.67
C PHE A 100 2.00 -9.90 14.94
N ASP A 101 1.51 -11.14 14.99
CA ASP A 101 1.84 -12.09 16.05
C ASP A 101 3.18 -12.78 15.73
N LYS A 102 4.23 -12.41 16.47
CA LYS A 102 5.60 -12.90 16.22
C LYS A 102 5.79 -14.38 16.56
N ASP A 103 4.87 -14.98 17.29
CA ASP A 103 4.97 -16.37 17.74
C ASP A 103 4.33 -17.35 16.74
N LYS A 104 3.72 -16.83 15.65
CA LYS A 104 3.07 -17.61 14.59
C LYS A 104 3.71 -17.34 13.22
N ILE A 105 4.87 -17.94 12.99
CA ILE A 105 5.59 -17.84 11.72
C ILE A 105 5.35 -19.14 10.95
N GLU A 106 4.49 -19.09 9.93
CA GLU A 106 4.11 -20.26 9.14
C GLU A 106 4.48 -20.12 7.66
N THR A 107 4.63 -18.88 7.18
CA THR A 107 4.86 -18.55 5.77
C THR A 107 6.10 -17.68 5.59
N THR A 108 6.63 -17.64 4.36
CA THR A 108 7.69 -16.68 3.99
C THR A 108 7.28 -15.23 4.23
N ILE A 109 5.98 -14.90 4.11
CA ILE A 109 5.48 -13.56 4.45
C ILE A 109 5.69 -13.29 5.94
N ASP A 110 5.36 -14.24 6.81
CA ASP A 110 5.54 -14.11 8.25
C ASP A 110 7.03 -13.96 8.62
N GLU A 111 7.93 -14.65 7.92
CA GLU A 111 9.38 -14.47 8.09
C GLU A 111 9.81 -13.03 7.77
N TRP A 112 9.31 -12.45 6.67
CA TRP A 112 9.56 -11.05 6.33
C TRP A 112 8.94 -10.09 7.35
N LEU A 113 7.70 -10.31 7.78
CA LEU A 113 7.04 -9.49 8.79
C LEU A 113 7.79 -9.54 10.12
N HIS A 114 8.26 -10.72 10.52
CA HIS A 114 9.08 -10.90 11.71
C HIS A 114 10.40 -10.13 11.58
N LEU A 115 11.09 -10.25 10.44
CA LEU A 115 12.32 -9.50 10.15
C LEU A 115 12.08 -7.99 10.27
N PHE A 116 11.06 -7.45 9.60
CA PHE A 116 10.77 -6.01 9.62
C PHE A 116 10.32 -5.51 11.00
N LYS A 117 9.62 -6.35 11.77
CA LYS A 117 9.23 -6.04 13.15
C LYS A 117 10.44 -6.00 14.08
N CYS A 118 11.37 -6.94 13.92
CA CYS A 118 12.59 -7.05 14.72
C CYS A 118 13.71 -6.11 14.28
N ALA A 119 13.65 -5.57 13.07
CA ALA A 119 14.61 -4.60 12.56
C ALA A 119 14.53 -3.27 13.35
N GLU A 120 15.23 -3.21 14.48
CA GLU A 120 15.56 -2.00 15.23
C GLU A 120 17.08 -1.89 15.38
N THR A 121 17.68 -1.10 14.49
CA THR A 121 18.81 -0.20 14.77
C THR A 121 18.62 1.07 13.93
#